data_AF-A0A668AB80-F1
#
_entry.id   AF-A0A668AB80-F1
#
_cell.length_a   1.000
_cell.length_b   1.000
_cell.length_c   1.000
_cell.angle_alpha   90.00
_cell.angle_beta   90.00
_cell.angle_gamma   90.00
#
_symmetry.space_group_name_H-M   'P 1'
#
loop_
_entity.id
_entity.type
_entity.pdbx_description
1 polymer ?
#
loop_
_entity_poly.entity_id
_entity_poly.type
_entity_poly.pdbx_seq_one_letter_code
_entity_poly.pdbx_strand_id
1 'polypeptide(L)'
;MLRQVLHAGLRSSFHALGRFVASHPVFFASAPVLISILLGASFSRYRVEENVENLLAPKHSLAKIEGNLVDSLFPVNRSKHALYSDLQTPGRYGRVIITTRKGSVLEPLHLDTILKVTGASL
;
A
#
# COMPACT_ATOMS: atom_id res chain seq x y z
N MET A 1 41.45 0.49 -31.92
CA MET A 1 41.42 1.95 -32.19
C MET A 1 40.31 2.66 -31.38
N LEU A 2 39.01 2.36 -31.57
CA LEU A 2 37.91 3.05 -30.86
C LEU A 2 37.98 3.00 -29.32
N ARG A 3 38.28 1.82 -28.74
CA ARG A 3 38.43 1.67 -27.28
C ARG A 3 39.52 2.56 -26.69
N GLN A 4 40.66 2.71 -27.38
CA GLN A 4 41.77 3.53 -26.90
C GLN A 4 41.42 5.01 -26.90
N VAL A 5 40.71 5.48 -27.94
CA VAL A 5 40.22 6.86 -28.00
C VAL A 5 39.18 7.12 -26.92
N LEU A 6 38.26 6.18 -26.68
CA LEU A 6 37.28 6.27 -25.60
C LEU A 6 37.96 6.33 -24.22
N HIS A 7 38.94 5.45 -23.96
CA HIS A 7 39.68 5.45 -22.71
C HIS A 7 40.49 6.73 -22.51
N ALA A 8 41.14 7.24 -23.56
CA ALA A 8 41.87 8.50 -23.50
C ALA A 8 40.93 9.69 -23.25
N GLY A 9 39.79 9.72 -23.93
CA GLY A 9 38.75 10.76 -23.76
C GLY A 9 38.15 10.76 -22.35
N LEU A 10 37.75 9.58 -21.84
CA LEU A 10 37.22 9.43 -20.48
C LEU A 10 38.28 9.79 -19.43
N ARG A 11 39.53 9.35 -19.61
CA ARG A 11 40.62 9.70 -18.69
C ARG A 11 40.85 11.20 -18.63
N SER A 12 40.86 11.88 -19.78
CA SER A 12 41.00 13.34 -19.85
C SER A 12 39.81 14.05 -19.19
N SER A 13 38.59 13.60 -19.49
CA SER A 13 37.35 14.16 -18.94
C SER A 13 37.27 14.01 -17.42
N PHE A 14 37.53 12.82 -16.88
CA PHE A 14 37.56 12.59 -15.44
C PHE A 14 38.69 13.34 -14.75
N HIS A 15 39.84 13.53 -15.41
CA HIS A 15 40.93 14.34 -14.87
C HIS A 15 40.54 15.81 -14.78
N ALA A 16 39.89 16.36 -15.82
CA ALA A 16 39.38 17.73 -15.83
C ALA A 16 38.27 17.92 -14.78
N LEU A 17 37.34 16.96 -14.67
CA LEU A 17 36.27 16.96 -13.67
C LEU A 17 36.86 16.91 -12.24
N GLY A 18 37.82 16.02 -11.99
CA GLY A 18 38.49 15.91 -10.70
C GLY A 18 39.23 17.19 -10.32
N ARG A 19 39.89 17.85 -11.29
CA ARG A 19 40.54 19.15 -11.07
C ARG A 19 39.53 20.25 -10.72
N PHE A 20 38.36 20.24 -11.35
CA PHE A 20 37.27 21.19 -11.06
C PHE A 20 36.63 20.96 -9.69
N VAL A 21 36.44 19.70 -9.28
CA VAL A 21 35.95 19.35 -7.94
C VAL A 21 36.98 19.72 -6.88
N ALA A 22 38.26 19.45 -7.14
CA ALA A 22 39.35 19.78 -6.22
C ALA A 22 39.58 21.29 -6.05
N SER A 23 39.22 22.12 -7.04
CA SER A 23 39.28 23.58 -6.90
C SER A 23 38.13 24.17 -6.09
N HIS A 24 37.03 23.43 -5.91
CA HIS A 24 35.87 23.85 -5.11
C HIS A 24 35.44 22.78 -4.08
N PRO A 25 36.34 22.37 -3.17
CA PRO A 25 36.11 21.20 -2.31
C PRO A 25 34.94 21.38 -1.34
N VAL A 26 34.76 22.60 -0.79
CA VAL A 26 33.70 22.90 0.18
C VAL A 26 32.30 22.88 -0.46
N PHE A 27 32.18 23.39 -1.68
CA PHE A 27 30.91 23.39 -2.41
C PHE A 27 30.49 21.97 -2.77
N PHE A 28 31.41 21.16 -3.32
CA PHE A 28 31.13 19.77 -3.67
C PHE A 28 30.98 18.84 -2.47
N ALA A 29 31.49 19.20 -1.29
CA ALA A 29 31.21 18.47 -0.05
C ALA A 29 29.84 18.84 0.55
N SER A 30 29.49 20.13 0.57
CA SER A 30 28.28 20.61 1.24
C SER A 30 27.02 20.49 0.38
N ALA A 31 27.10 20.74 -0.93
CA ALA A 31 25.96 20.68 -1.84
C ALA A 31 25.24 19.31 -1.85
N PRO A 32 25.90 18.15 -2.02
CA PRO A 32 25.21 16.87 -1.97
C PRO A 32 24.60 16.59 -0.60
N VAL A 33 25.26 16.99 0.49
CA VAL A 33 24.72 16.84 1.85
C VAL A 33 23.43 17.65 2.02
N LEU A 34 23.42 18.91 1.59
CA LEU A 34 22.23 19.76 1.65
C LEU A 34 21.10 19.22 0.78
N ILE A 35 21.41 18.74 -0.43
CA ILE A 35 20.42 18.11 -1.31
C ILE A 35 19.87 16.83 -0.67
N SER A 36 20.70 15.99 -0.06
CA SER A 36 20.27 14.78 0.65
C SER A 36 19.37 15.11 1.84
N ILE A 37 19.71 16.13 2.63
CA ILE A 37 18.87 16.57 3.75
C ILE A 37 17.54 17.13 3.24
N LEU A 38 17.55 17.93 2.18
CA LEU A 38 16.33 18.50 1.59
C LEU A 38 15.40 17.40 1.05
N LEU A 39 15.96 16.43 0.32
CA LEU A 39 15.22 15.27 -0.17
C LEU A 39 14.73 14.40 0.98
N GLY A 40 15.57 14.17 1.99
CA GLY A 40 15.21 13.45 3.22
C GLY A 40 14.06 14.11 3.98
N ALA A 41 14.10 15.44 4.14
CA ALA A 41 13.03 16.21 4.77
C ALA A 41 11.71 16.11 4.00
N SER A 42 11.77 15.96 2.66
CA SER A 42 10.58 15.74 1.84
C SER A 42 9.84 14.43 2.17
N PHE A 43 10.51 13.44 2.75
CA PHE A 43 9.86 12.21 3.23
C PHE A 43 8.94 12.45 4.44
N SER A 44 9.00 13.62 5.10
CA SER A 44 8.07 13.96 6.19
C SER A 44 6.59 13.95 5.76
N ARG A 45 6.30 14.12 4.46
CA ARG A 45 4.93 14.07 3.91
C ARG A 45 4.56 12.69 3.33
N TYR A 46 5.41 11.68 3.52
CA TYR A 46 5.13 10.34 3.05
C TYR A 46 3.89 9.77 3.76
N ARG A 47 2.85 9.45 2.99
CA ARG A 47 1.66 8.76 3.49
C ARG A 47 1.79 7.28 3.14
N VAL A 48 1.73 6.44 4.17
CA VAL A 48 1.65 4.98 3.99
C VAL A 48 0.24 4.65 3.48
N GLU A 49 0.16 3.98 2.33
CA GLU A 49 -1.09 3.44 1.82
C GLU A 49 -1.33 2.07 2.45
N GLU A 50 -2.31 1.96 3.35
CA GLU A 50 -2.65 0.71 4.05
C GLU A 50 -3.80 -0.05 3.37
N ASN A 51 -4.48 0.55 2.40
CA ASN A 51 -5.60 -0.11 1.73
C ASN A 51 -5.07 -1.18 0.78
N VAL A 52 -5.25 -2.44 1.16
CA VAL A 52 -4.89 -3.62 0.38
C VAL A 52 -5.44 -3.56 -1.05
N GLU A 53 -6.68 -3.10 -1.23
CA GLU A 53 -7.27 -2.91 -2.56
C GLU A 53 -6.50 -1.90 -3.42
N ASN A 54 -5.96 -0.83 -2.83
CA ASN A 54 -5.19 0.18 -3.57
C ASN A 54 -3.75 -0.28 -3.86
N LEU A 55 -3.24 -1.23 -3.06
CA LEU A 55 -1.93 -1.85 -3.24
C LEU A 55 -1.95 -2.97 -4.29
N LEU A 56 -3.04 -3.75 -4.35
CA LEU A 56 -3.14 -4.94 -5.21
C LEU A 56 -3.90 -4.69 -6.52
N ALA A 57 -4.84 -3.74 -6.55
CA ALA A 57 -5.65 -3.48 -7.72
C ALA A 57 -5.24 -2.16 -8.43
N PRO A 58 -5.26 -2.12 -9.77
CA PRO A 58 -5.00 -0.89 -10.52
C PRO A 58 -6.00 0.21 -10.16
N LYS A 59 -5.50 1.44 -9.97
CA LYS A 59 -6.32 2.61 -9.56
C LYS A 59 -7.45 2.94 -10.53
N HIS A 60 -7.27 2.67 -11.82
CA HIS A 60 -8.21 3.01 -12.89
C HIS A 60 -8.72 1.78 -13.65
N SER A 61 -8.92 0.67 -12.93
CA SER A 61 -9.60 -0.50 -13.52
C SER A 61 -11.04 -0.15 -13.90
N LEU A 62 -11.51 -0.65 -15.05
CA LEU A 62 -12.92 -0.52 -15.47
C LEU A 62 -13.87 -1.03 -14.39
N ALA A 63 -13.55 -2.15 -13.74
CA ALA A 63 -14.35 -2.70 -12.64
C ALA A 63 -14.47 -1.73 -11.45
N LYS A 64 -13.45 -0.89 -11.20
CA LYS A 64 -13.47 0.11 -10.12
C LYS A 64 -14.29 1.33 -10.51
N ILE A 65 -14.26 1.72 -11.79
CA ILE A 65 -15.07 2.81 -12.34
C ILE A 65 -16.55 2.42 -12.36
N GLU A 66 -16.86 1.23 -12.88
CA GLU A 66 -18.22 0.66 -12.88
C GLU A 66 -18.72 0.47 -11.45
N GLY A 67 -17.91 -0.07 -10.55
CA GLY A 67 -18.25 -0.21 -9.14
C GLY A 67 -18.57 1.13 -8.46
N ASN A 68 -17.76 2.16 -8.70
CA ASN A 68 -18.03 3.51 -8.17
C ASN A 68 -19.30 4.12 -8.76
N LEU A 69 -19.57 3.89 -10.05
CA LEU A 69 -20.78 4.38 -10.71
C LEU A 69 -22.02 3.69 -10.15
N VAL A 70 -21.97 2.37 -9.93
CA VAL A 70 -23.04 1.59 -9.32
C VAL A 70 -23.28 2.03 -7.87
N ASP A 71 -22.23 2.18 -7.06
CA ASP A 71 -22.35 2.67 -5.68
C ASP A 71 -22.96 4.09 -5.62
N SER A 72 -22.70 4.93 -6.63
CA SER A 72 -23.27 6.28 -6.73
C SER A 72 -24.72 6.30 -7.20
N LEU A 73 -25.11 5.41 -8.13
CA LEU A 73 -26.46 5.35 -8.68
C LEU A 73 -27.41 4.55 -7.79
N PHE A 74 -26.88 3.57 -7.05
CA PHE A 74 -27.64 2.65 -6.21
C PHE A 74 -26.97 2.55 -4.83
N PRO A 75 -27.12 3.57 -3.96
CA PRO A 75 -26.49 3.56 -2.65
C PRO A 75 -27.06 2.43 -1.78
N VAL A 76 -26.22 1.47 -1.42
CA VAL A 76 -26.59 0.36 -0.53
C VAL A 76 -26.39 0.77 0.93
N ASN A 77 -27.42 0.59 1.76
CA ASN A 77 -27.32 0.85 3.20
C ASN A 77 -26.48 -0.24 3.90
N ARG A 78 -25.16 -0.03 3.97
CA ARG A 78 -24.19 -0.93 4.62
C ARG A 78 -24.11 -0.72 6.15
N SER A 79 -25.21 -0.32 6.80
CA SER A 79 -25.21 -0.12 8.26
C SER A 79 -24.98 -1.45 9.01
N LYS A 80 -24.45 -1.38 10.24
CA LYS A 80 -24.09 -2.56 11.07
C LYS A 80 -25.24 -3.53 11.35
N HIS A 81 -26.49 -3.13 11.12
CA HIS A 81 -27.69 -3.92 11.39
C HIS A 81 -28.24 -4.62 10.14
N ALA A 82 -27.68 -4.37 8.96
CA ALA A 82 -28.11 -5.06 7.74
C ALA A 82 -27.59 -6.51 7.76
N LEU A 83 -28.50 -7.47 7.63
CA LEU A 83 -28.14 -8.88 7.56
C LEU A 83 -27.23 -9.12 6.34
N TYR A 84 -26.22 -9.98 6.51
CA TYR A 84 -25.29 -10.34 5.43
C TYR A 84 -26.00 -10.85 4.18
N SER A 85 -27.14 -11.52 4.36
CA SER A 85 -27.99 -12.03 3.27
C SER A 85 -28.63 -10.94 2.41
N ASP A 86 -28.80 -9.73 2.95
CA ASP A 86 -29.42 -8.60 2.25
C ASP A 86 -28.38 -7.76 1.48
N LEU A 87 -27.08 -8.02 1.68
CA LEU A 87 -25.98 -7.31 1.04
C LEU A 87 -25.40 -8.15 -0.12
N GLN A 88 -25.65 -7.74 -1.37
CA GLN A 88 -25.05 -8.37 -2.55
C GLN A 88 -23.52 -8.22 -2.59
N THR A 89 -23.00 -7.13 -2.04
CA THR A 89 -21.56 -6.89 -1.85
C THR A 89 -21.34 -6.55 -0.39
N PRO A 90 -20.86 -7.49 0.44
CA PRO A 90 -20.71 -7.22 1.85
C PRO A 90 -19.63 -6.15 2.02
N GLY A 91 -19.96 -5.09 2.76
CA GLY A 91 -19.04 -3.99 3.05
C GLY A 91 -17.88 -4.43 3.96
N ARG A 92 -17.39 -3.58 4.85
CA ARG A 92 -16.46 -4.04 5.90
C ARG A 92 -17.23 -4.90 6.91
N TYR A 93 -16.98 -6.20 6.92
CA TYR A 93 -17.51 -7.14 7.91
C TYR A 93 -16.39 -7.98 8.52
N GLY A 94 -16.53 -8.31 9.80
CA GLY A 94 -15.74 -9.36 10.44
C GLY A 94 -16.42 -10.70 10.22
N ARG A 95 -15.66 -11.74 9.85
CA ARG A 95 -16.16 -13.11 9.77
C ARG A 95 -15.45 -13.97 10.81
N VAL A 96 -16.23 -14.62 11.66
CA VAL A 96 -15.75 -15.66 12.57
C VAL A 96 -16.12 -17.02 11.99
N ILE A 97 -15.14 -17.89 11.80
CA ILE A 97 -15.36 -19.28 11.39
C ILE A 97 -15.23 -20.16 12.62
N ILE A 98 -16.32 -20.82 13.02
CA ILE A 98 -16.36 -21.68 14.20
C ILE A 98 -16.32 -23.13 13.74
N THR A 99 -15.35 -23.90 14.25
CA THR A 99 -15.18 -25.31 13.93
C THR A 99 -15.11 -26.14 15.21
N THR A 100 -15.59 -27.38 15.16
CA THR A 100 -15.43 -28.35 16.25
C THR A 100 -14.33 -29.35 15.92
N ARG A 101 -13.53 -29.73 16.92
CA ARG A 101 -12.52 -30.79 16.77
C ARG A 101 -13.13 -32.19 16.68
N LYS A 102 -14.32 -32.42 17.27
CA LYS A 102 -15.03 -33.71 17.28
C LYS A 102 -16.54 -33.46 17.40
N GLY A 103 -17.35 -34.28 16.72
CA GLY A 103 -18.81 -34.18 16.77
C GLY A 103 -19.39 -33.14 15.81
N SER A 104 -20.66 -32.78 16.01
CA SER A 104 -21.37 -31.81 15.17
C SER A 104 -21.34 -30.41 15.77
N VAL A 105 -21.18 -29.39 14.91
CA VAL A 105 -21.27 -27.97 15.31
C VAL A 105 -22.70 -27.59 15.76
N LEU A 106 -23.70 -28.35 15.32
CA LEU A 106 -25.11 -28.14 15.66
C LEU A 106 -25.52 -28.79 17.00
N GLU A 107 -24.57 -29.41 17.71
CA GLU A 107 -24.84 -30.00 19.01
C GLU A 107 -25.16 -28.89 20.04
N PRO A 108 -26.11 -29.10 20.97
CA PRO A 108 -26.65 -28.02 21.80
C PRO A 108 -25.59 -27.24 22.59
N LEU A 109 -24.55 -27.93 23.05
CA LEU A 109 -23.42 -27.33 23.78
C LEU A 109 -22.63 -26.34 22.90
N HIS A 110 -22.34 -26.73 21.66
CA HIS A 110 -21.62 -25.89 20.71
C HIS A 110 -22.51 -24.74 20.23
N LEU A 111 -23.80 -24.98 20.04
CA LEU A 111 -24.77 -23.99 19.60
C LEU A 111 -24.95 -22.86 20.62
N ASP A 112 -25.06 -23.17 21.92
CA ASP A 112 -25.14 -22.14 22.98
C ASP A 112 -23.88 -21.24 22.99
N THR A 113 -22.72 -21.83 22.74
CA THR A 113 -21.46 -21.08 22.63
C THR A 113 -21.45 -20.16 21.42
N ILE A 114 -21.94 -20.61 20.26
CA ILE A 114 -22.06 -19.80 19.04
C ILE A 114 -23.03 -18.63 19.26
N LEU A 115 -24.16 -18.88 19.92
CA LEU A 115 -25.16 -17.86 20.22
C LEU A 115 -24.63 -16.80 21.18
N LYS A 116 -23.85 -17.19 22.20
CA LYS A 116 -23.17 -16.25 23.10
C LYS A 116 -22.17 -15.36 22.37
N VAL A 117 -21.36 -15.92 21.46
CA VAL A 117 -20.40 -15.16 20.66
C VAL A 117 -21.10 -14.18 19.72
N THR A 118 -22.23 -14.57 19.14
CA THR A 118 -23.01 -13.71 18.23
C THR A 118 -23.75 -12.61 19.01
N GLY A 119 -24.32 -12.94 20.17
CA GLY A 119 -25.05 -11.99 21.02
C GLY A 119 -24.18 -10.95 21.72
N ALA A 120 -22.88 -11.23 21.93
CA ALA A 120 -21.93 -10.28 22.51
C ALA A 120 -21.32 -9.31 21.49
N SER A 121 -21.59 -9.49 20.20
CA SER A 121 -20.98 -8.73 19.10
C SER A 121 -21.94 -7.72 18.42
N LEU A 122 -23.14 -7.55 18.99
CA LEU A 122 -24.13 -6.51 18.68
C LEU A 122 -24.05 -5.40 19.73
#